data_AF-A0A4S4B9M2-F1
#
_entry.id   AF-A0A4S4B9M2-F1
#
_cell.length_a   1.000
_cell.length_b   1.000
_cell.length_c   1.000
_cell.angle_alpha   90.00
_cell.angle_beta   90.00
_cell.angle_gamma   90.00
#
_symmetry.space_group_name_H-M   'P 1'
#
loop_
_entity.id
_entity.type
_entity.pdbx_description
1 polymer ?
#
loop_
_entity_poly.entity_id
_entity_poly.type
_entity_poly.pdbx_seq_one_letter_code
_entity_poly.pdbx_strand_id
1 'polypeptide(L)'
;MILGNGGGRVAGQLQGVNLSRSNSTNPSVQTPYAGAVIPAPVALEARVFYHLLIADVVQTVDVVRWADGWIVQLQTPPEALLEVSLNGKRLNDLIHSLRELADPKFSSDSVEMLCRMLHQHLVQQPDELQRVVRLLYGANVEGVLPDQFAHEVSMLDDLLDLAFQGSYGTVDDIHSETVDILERYGAVLPEHTELI
;
A
#
# COMPACT_ATOMS: atom_id res chain seq x y z
N MET A 1 -50.59 4.62 -34.19
CA MET A 1 -51.81 5.45 -33.99
C MET A 1 -52.43 4.99 -32.68
N ILE A 2 -52.44 5.75 -31.60
CA ILE A 2 -53.12 7.04 -31.40
C ILE A 2 -52.23 7.99 -30.59
N LEU A 3 -52.27 9.27 -30.99
CA LEU A 3 -51.62 10.42 -30.35
C LEU A 3 -52.46 10.92 -29.16
N GLY A 4 -51.80 11.40 -28.10
CA GLY A 4 -52.45 12.02 -26.94
C GLY A 4 -51.65 13.20 -26.43
N ASN A 5 -52.03 14.39 -26.92
CA ASN A 5 -51.56 15.73 -26.60
C ASN A 5 -51.94 16.15 -25.16
N GLY A 6 -51.19 17.10 -24.58
CA GLY A 6 -51.85 18.20 -23.86
C GLY A 6 -51.26 18.68 -22.54
N GLY A 7 -50.83 19.95 -22.54
CA GLY A 7 -50.94 20.89 -21.42
C GLY A 7 -49.77 20.89 -20.44
N GLY A 8 -49.16 22.00 -20.04
CA GLY A 8 -49.47 23.41 -20.23
C GLY A 8 -49.12 24.18 -18.95
N ARG A 9 -48.27 25.21 -19.07
CA ARG A 9 -47.99 26.32 -18.11
C ARG A 9 -47.37 25.86 -16.77
N VAL A 10 -46.47 26.61 -16.11
CA VAL A 10 -46.67 27.96 -15.58
C VAL A 10 -45.31 28.68 -15.41
N ALA A 11 -45.31 29.98 -15.71
CA ALA A 11 -44.25 30.90 -15.32
C ALA A 11 -44.25 31.13 -13.81
N GLY A 12 -43.09 30.98 -13.18
CA GLY A 12 -42.84 31.28 -11.77
C GLY A 12 -41.66 32.22 -11.65
N GLN A 13 -41.94 33.52 -11.70
CA GLN A 13 -41.02 34.61 -11.42
C GLN A 13 -40.85 34.70 -9.90
N LEU A 14 -39.65 34.39 -9.38
CA LEU A 14 -39.29 34.72 -8.00
C LEU A 14 -38.15 35.71 -7.98
N GLN A 15 -38.49 36.83 -7.36
CA GLN A 15 -37.68 38.02 -7.13
C GLN A 15 -36.52 37.73 -6.18
N GLY A 16 -35.53 38.60 -6.27
CA GLY A 16 -34.29 38.53 -5.53
C GLY A 16 -34.48 38.50 -4.02
N VAL A 17 -33.62 37.72 -3.37
CA VAL A 17 -33.17 38.00 -2.02
C VAL A 17 -31.66 38.17 -2.11
N ASN A 18 -31.27 39.44 -2.03
CA ASN A 18 -29.89 39.90 -1.99
C ASN A 18 -29.35 39.60 -0.58
N LEU A 19 -28.76 38.41 -0.39
CA LEU A 19 -28.05 38.06 0.82
C LEU A 19 -26.61 38.57 0.70
N SER A 20 -26.42 39.85 1.00
CA SER A 20 -25.12 40.41 1.37
C SER A 20 -24.68 39.77 2.69
N ARG A 21 -24.16 38.55 2.63
CA ARG A 21 -23.34 38.00 3.70
C ARG A 21 -21.94 38.55 3.51
N SER A 22 -21.61 39.53 4.35
CA SER A 22 -20.24 39.85 4.73
C SER A 22 -19.52 38.55 5.08
N ASN A 23 -18.70 38.04 4.17
CA ASN A 23 -17.69 37.04 4.46
C ASN A 23 -16.72 37.69 5.45
N SER A 24 -17.03 37.50 6.74
CA SER A 24 -16.05 37.58 7.80
C SER A 24 -14.94 36.61 7.41
N THR A 25 -13.81 37.17 7.03
CA THR A 25 -12.53 36.48 6.91
C THR A 25 -12.30 35.73 8.21
N ASN A 26 -12.66 34.45 8.19
CA ASN A 26 -12.32 33.52 9.23
C ASN A 26 -10.79 33.46 9.23
N PRO A 27 -10.10 33.89 10.30
CA PRO A 27 -8.65 33.78 10.36
C PRO A 27 -8.32 32.30 10.17
N SER A 28 -7.48 32.04 9.18
CA SER A 28 -6.90 30.75 8.88
C SER A 28 -6.64 30.01 10.18
N VAL A 29 -7.31 28.88 10.39
CA VAL A 29 -6.90 27.92 11.41
C VAL A 29 -5.47 27.54 10.99
N GLN A 30 -4.50 28.12 11.68
CA GLN A 30 -3.13 27.67 11.62
C GLN A 30 -3.17 26.22 12.12
N THR A 31 -3.03 25.27 11.20
CA THR A 31 -2.69 23.90 11.57
C THR A 31 -1.37 23.99 12.35
N PRO A 32 -1.32 23.62 13.65
CA PRO A 32 -0.17 23.94 14.51
C PRO A 32 1.10 23.14 14.18
N TYR A 33 1.06 22.25 13.20
CA TYR A 33 2.19 21.44 12.79
C TYR A 33 2.22 21.44 11.27
N ALA A 34 3.05 22.30 10.70
CA ALA A 34 3.55 22.06 9.36
C ALA A 34 4.45 20.81 9.47
N GLY A 35 3.82 19.63 9.47
CA GLY A 35 4.52 18.36 9.57
C GLY A 35 5.62 18.30 8.54
N ALA A 36 6.81 17.82 8.93
CA ALA A 36 7.89 17.63 7.99
C ALA A 36 7.38 16.84 6.79
N VAL A 37 7.68 17.33 5.59
CA VAL A 37 7.28 16.65 4.35
C VAL A 37 7.92 15.27 4.36
N ILE A 38 7.10 14.22 4.34
CA ILE A 38 7.58 12.85 4.28
C ILE A 38 8.25 12.66 2.91
N PRO A 39 9.55 12.29 2.87
CA PRO A 39 10.22 12.02 1.60
C PRO A 39 9.52 10.89 0.85
N ALA A 40 9.34 11.03 -0.47
CA ALA A 40 8.66 10.01 -1.27
C ALA A 40 9.25 8.59 -1.13
N PRO A 41 10.58 8.39 -1.07
CA PRO A 41 11.15 7.07 -0.80
C PRO A 41 10.74 6.50 0.57
N VAL A 42 10.73 7.33 1.62
CA VAL A 42 10.31 6.90 2.97
C VAL A 42 8.84 6.45 2.95
N ALA A 43 7.96 7.23 2.30
CA ALA A 43 6.54 6.90 2.22
C ALA A 43 6.28 5.59 1.46
N LEU A 44 7.04 5.35 0.39
CA LEU A 44 6.99 4.12 -0.38
C LEU A 44 7.44 2.93 0.46
N GLU A 45 8.62 3.03 1.09
CA GLU A 45 9.20 1.93 1.86
C GLU A 45 8.35 1.62 3.11
N ALA A 46 7.81 2.64 3.78
CA ALA A 46 6.90 2.48 4.91
C ALA A 46 5.68 1.63 4.54
N ARG A 47 5.14 1.82 3.33
CA ARG A 47 4.03 1.01 2.81
C ARG A 47 4.44 -0.46 2.66
N VAL A 48 5.63 -0.74 2.13
CA VAL A 48 6.13 -2.11 1.98
C VAL A 48 6.34 -2.76 3.35
N PHE A 49 7.02 -2.08 4.27
CA PHE A 49 7.23 -2.56 5.64
C PHE A 49 5.93 -2.78 6.40
N TYR A 50 4.90 -1.97 6.17
CA TYR A 50 3.57 -2.18 6.74
C TYR A 50 3.00 -3.56 6.39
N HIS A 51 3.02 -3.95 5.12
CA HIS A 51 2.49 -5.26 4.71
C HIS A 51 3.36 -6.41 5.18
N LEU A 52 4.68 -6.27 5.06
CA LEU A 52 5.63 -7.30 5.51
C LEU A 52 5.52 -7.55 7.02
N LEU A 53 5.34 -6.50 7.82
CA LEU A 53 5.24 -6.60 9.27
C LEU A 53 3.91 -7.24 9.69
N ILE A 54 2.79 -6.87 9.08
CA ILE A 54 1.47 -7.46 9.38
C ILE A 54 1.45 -8.95 9.04
N ALA A 55 2.12 -9.33 7.96
CA ALA A 55 2.25 -10.72 7.56
C ALA A 55 3.34 -11.48 8.33
N ASP A 56 4.04 -10.83 9.27
CA ASP A 56 5.15 -11.41 10.04
C ASP A 56 6.28 -11.97 9.15
N VAL A 57 6.51 -11.35 7.98
CA VAL A 57 7.64 -11.65 7.09
C VAL A 57 8.92 -10.93 7.55
N VAL A 58 8.75 -9.75 8.15
CA VAL A 58 9.83 -8.99 8.80
C VAL A 58 9.51 -8.78 10.27
N GLN A 59 10.54 -8.67 11.10
CA GLN A 59 10.38 -8.46 12.53
C GLN A 59 10.40 -6.96 12.87
N THR A 60 9.88 -6.59 14.05
CA THR A 60 9.87 -5.19 14.48
C THR A 60 11.27 -4.57 14.52
N VAL A 61 12.29 -5.37 14.82
CA VAL A 61 13.70 -4.94 14.82
C VAL A 61 14.20 -4.54 13.43
N ASP A 62 13.72 -5.18 12.36
CA ASP A 62 14.10 -4.85 10.99
C ASP A 62 13.47 -3.52 10.57
N VAL A 63 12.21 -3.30 10.95
CA VAL A 63 11.49 -2.03 10.72
C VAL A 63 12.16 -0.89 11.50
N VAL A 64 12.54 -1.10 12.75
CA VAL A 64 13.27 -0.09 13.55
C VAL A 64 14.61 0.25 12.88
N ARG A 65 15.37 -0.76 12.45
CA ARG A 65 16.66 -0.55 11.77
C ARG A 65 16.48 0.26 10.47
N TRP A 66 15.45 -0.04 9.70
CA TRP A 66 15.09 0.73 8.51
C TRP A 66 14.82 2.22 8.85
N ALA A 67 14.00 2.47 9.88
CA ALA A 67 13.69 3.84 10.29
C ALA A 67 14.92 4.60 10.79
N ASP A 68 15.77 3.96 11.59
CA ASP A 68 17.03 4.53 12.08
C ASP A 68 17.95 4.94 10.92
N GLY A 69 18.01 4.12 9.86
CA GLY A 69 18.78 4.42 8.65
C GLY A 69 18.34 5.71 7.97
N TRP A 70 17.03 5.97 7.90
CA TRP A 70 16.49 7.22 7.37
C TRP A 70 16.69 8.41 8.32
N ILE A 71 16.52 8.22 9.63
CA ILE A 71 16.69 9.28 10.63
C ILE A 71 18.10 9.89 10.56
N VAL A 72 19.13 9.06 10.36
CA VAL A 72 20.52 9.53 10.23
C VAL A 72 20.75 10.38 8.97
N GLN A 73 20.00 10.13 7.90
CA GLN A 73 20.16 10.81 6.61
C GLN A 73 19.36 12.11 6.52
N LEU A 74 18.28 12.25 7.28
CA LEU A 74 17.38 13.38 7.20
C LEU A 74 17.79 14.48 8.20
N GLN A 75 17.93 15.72 7.71
CA GLN A 75 18.15 16.87 8.59
C GLN A 75 16.95 17.16 9.51
N THR A 76 15.74 16.79 9.07
CA THR A 76 14.50 16.99 9.83
C THR A 76 13.59 15.77 9.58
N PRO A 77 13.80 14.66 10.33
CA PRO A 77 13.00 13.45 10.15
C PRO A 77 11.53 13.69 10.54
N PRO A 78 10.55 13.11 9.80
CA PRO A 78 9.15 13.14 10.19
C PRO A 78 8.91 12.53 11.58
N GLU A 79 7.97 13.08 12.35
CA GLU A 79 7.63 12.59 13.69
C GLU A 79 7.22 11.11 13.67
N ALA A 80 6.38 10.71 12.73
CA ALA A 80 5.98 9.31 12.57
C ALA A 80 7.18 8.37 12.32
N LEU A 81 8.27 8.84 11.69
CA LEU A 81 9.49 8.06 11.50
C LEU A 81 10.28 7.88 12.81
N LEU A 82 10.32 8.92 13.65
CA LEU A 82 10.87 8.84 15.00
C LEU A 82 10.05 7.87 15.86
N GLU A 83 8.72 7.92 15.77
CA GLU A 83 7.84 6.98 16.47
C GLU A 83 8.08 5.53 16.04
N VAL A 84 8.31 5.26 14.75
CA VAL A 84 8.68 3.90 14.28
C VAL A 84 9.96 3.41 14.97
N SER A 85 10.99 4.26 15.06
CA SER A 85 12.26 3.92 15.72
C SER A 85 12.08 3.65 17.23
N LEU A 86 11.27 4.47 17.90
CA LEU A 86 11.06 4.39 19.36
C LEU A 86 10.09 3.26 19.79
N ASN A 87 9.14 2.88 18.93
CA ASN A 87 8.04 1.96 19.26
C ASN A 87 8.30 0.48 18.92
N GLY A 88 9.55 0.05 18.76
CA GLY A 88 9.91 -1.33 18.40
C GLY A 88 9.35 -2.47 19.28
N LYS A 89 8.77 -2.16 20.45
CA LYS A 89 8.13 -3.11 21.37
C LYS A 89 6.60 -3.16 21.29
N ARG A 90 5.97 -2.20 20.60
CA ARG A 90 4.51 -2.05 20.55
C ARG A 90 4.03 -2.17 19.12
N LEU A 91 3.70 -3.40 18.72
CA LEU A 91 3.34 -3.73 17.34
C LEU A 91 2.23 -2.82 16.77
N ASN A 92 1.18 -2.56 17.55
CA ASN A 92 0.07 -1.72 17.10
C ASN A 92 0.48 -0.27 16.86
N ASP A 93 1.32 0.29 17.74
CA ASP A 93 1.83 1.65 17.61
C ASP A 93 2.76 1.73 16.38
N LEU A 94 3.59 0.71 16.17
CA LEU A 94 4.47 0.59 14.99
C LEU A 94 3.67 0.53 13.68
N ILE A 95 2.62 -0.31 13.62
CA ILE A 95 1.72 -0.41 12.46
C ILE A 95 1.03 0.92 12.18
N HIS A 96 0.60 1.63 13.24
CA HIS A 96 -0.04 2.93 13.11
C HIS A 96 0.92 3.96 12.51
N SER A 97 2.13 4.09 13.05
CA SER A 97 3.15 5.03 12.54
C SER A 97 3.59 4.71 11.11
N LEU A 98 3.74 3.42 10.76
CA LEU A 98 4.00 3.02 9.38
C LEU A 98 2.87 3.44 8.43
N ARG A 99 1.61 3.30 8.86
CA ARG A 99 0.46 3.73 8.06
C ARG A 99 0.40 5.25 7.88
N GLU A 100 0.83 6.03 8.88
CA GLU A 100 0.92 7.49 8.78
C GLU A 100 2.03 7.96 7.83
N LEU A 101 3.15 7.23 7.79
CA LEU A 101 4.24 7.50 6.85
C LEU A 101 3.88 7.09 5.42
N ALA A 102 3.13 6.00 5.28
CA ALA A 102 2.90 5.35 4.00
C ALA A 102 2.08 6.23 3.04
N ASP A 103 2.50 6.29 1.78
CA ASP A 103 1.66 6.89 0.73
C ASP A 103 0.34 6.09 0.66
N PRO A 104 -0.84 6.75 0.61
CA PRO A 104 -2.12 6.07 0.43
C PRO A 104 -2.18 5.23 -0.86
N LYS A 105 -1.33 5.50 -1.84
CA LYS A 105 -1.22 4.76 -3.08
C LYS A 105 -0.02 3.85 -3.05
N PHE A 106 -0.23 2.63 -3.50
CA PHE A 106 0.83 1.67 -3.73
C PHE A 106 1.35 1.87 -5.14
N SER A 107 2.56 2.42 -5.24
CA SER A 107 3.18 2.74 -6.53
C SER A 107 3.74 1.47 -7.19
N SER A 108 4.09 1.54 -8.48
CA SER A 108 4.87 0.49 -9.17
C SER A 108 6.14 0.12 -8.40
N ASP A 109 6.81 1.13 -7.86
CA ASP A 109 8.08 1.00 -7.18
C ASP A 109 7.88 0.30 -5.81
N SER A 110 6.73 0.52 -5.16
CA SER A 110 6.30 -0.23 -3.97
C SER A 110 6.08 -1.71 -4.28
N VAL A 111 5.45 -2.02 -5.41
CA VAL A 111 5.23 -3.40 -5.89
C VAL A 111 6.55 -4.08 -6.16
N GLU A 112 7.45 -3.41 -6.87
CA GLU A 112 8.76 -3.95 -7.20
C GLU A 112 9.58 -4.25 -5.94
N MET A 113 9.61 -3.31 -4.99
CA MET A 113 10.30 -3.52 -3.72
C MET A 113 9.67 -4.67 -2.92
N LEU A 114 8.34 -4.71 -2.81
CA LEU A 114 7.64 -5.80 -2.11
C LEU A 114 8.00 -7.16 -2.75
N CYS A 115 7.94 -7.26 -4.07
CA CYS A 115 8.24 -8.51 -4.78
C CYS A 115 9.68 -8.96 -4.58
N ARG A 116 10.66 -8.03 -4.60
CA ARG A 116 12.07 -8.34 -4.32
C ARG A 116 12.27 -8.87 -2.90
N MET A 117 11.67 -8.22 -1.91
CA MET A 117 11.80 -8.65 -0.52
C MET A 117 11.14 -10.01 -0.28
N LEU A 118 9.97 -10.25 -0.88
CA LEU A 118 9.28 -11.54 -0.81
C LEU A 118 10.04 -12.64 -1.54
N HIS A 119 10.63 -12.35 -2.70
CA HIS A 119 11.48 -13.29 -3.42
C HIS A 119 12.67 -13.71 -2.57
N GLN A 120 13.40 -12.74 -2.01
CA GLN A 120 14.54 -13.00 -1.13
C GLN A 120 14.13 -13.81 0.10
N HIS A 121 12.98 -13.49 0.71
CA HIS A 121 12.44 -14.23 1.84
C HIS A 121 12.14 -15.69 1.47
N LEU A 122 11.45 -15.92 0.35
CA LEU A 122 11.05 -17.26 -0.09
C LEU A 122 12.27 -18.12 -0.50
N VAL A 123 13.29 -17.52 -1.12
CA VAL A 123 14.56 -18.21 -1.41
C VAL A 123 15.26 -18.67 -0.12
N GLN A 124 15.18 -17.89 0.96
CA GLN A 124 15.78 -18.23 2.25
C GLN A 124 14.91 -19.19 3.08
N GLN A 125 13.59 -19.11 2.92
CA GLN A 125 12.58 -19.85 3.68
C GLN A 125 11.50 -20.41 2.73
N PRO A 126 11.80 -21.47 1.95
CA PRO A 126 10.85 -22.02 0.97
C PRO A 126 9.55 -22.54 1.58
N ASP A 127 9.58 -22.92 2.87
CA ASP A 127 8.43 -23.38 3.63
C ASP A 127 7.42 -22.27 3.97
N GLU A 128 7.80 -21.00 3.81
CA GLU A 128 6.93 -19.84 4.02
C GLU A 128 6.08 -19.45 2.79
N LEU A 129 6.01 -20.32 1.77
CA LEU A 129 5.22 -20.12 0.55
C LEU A 129 3.79 -19.64 0.85
N GLN A 130 3.08 -20.32 1.76
CA GLN A 130 1.70 -19.97 2.10
C GLN A 130 1.58 -18.57 2.71
N ARG A 131 2.55 -18.15 3.52
CA ARG A 131 2.57 -16.81 4.11
C ARG A 131 2.77 -15.74 3.04
N VAL A 132 3.70 -15.98 2.12
CA VAL A 132 3.99 -15.08 1.00
C VAL A 132 2.77 -14.91 0.09
N VAL A 133 2.15 -16.01 -0.34
CA VAL A 133 0.96 -15.97 -1.20
C VAL A 133 -0.20 -15.24 -0.52
N ARG A 134 -0.46 -15.51 0.76
CA ARG A 134 -1.50 -14.82 1.54
C ARG A 134 -1.24 -13.33 1.72
N LEU A 135 0.02 -12.92 1.88
CA LEU A 135 0.38 -11.51 1.92
C LEU A 135 0.01 -10.84 0.60
N LEU A 136 0.44 -11.42 -0.53
CA LEU A 136 0.13 -10.90 -1.86
C LEU A 136 -1.39 -10.82 -2.05
N TYR A 137 -2.14 -11.86 -1.67
CA TYR A 137 -3.59 -11.86 -1.74
C TYR A 137 -4.22 -10.77 -0.85
N GLY A 138 -3.69 -10.54 0.36
CA GLY A 138 -4.11 -9.42 1.21
C GLY A 138 -3.90 -8.06 0.55
N ALA A 139 -2.74 -7.85 -0.07
CA ALA A 139 -2.45 -6.64 -0.85
C ALA A 139 -3.41 -6.51 -2.06
N ASN A 140 -3.74 -7.61 -2.73
CA ASN A 140 -4.73 -7.61 -3.81
C ASN A 140 -6.12 -7.18 -3.31
N VAL A 141 -6.58 -7.72 -2.18
CA VAL A 141 -7.88 -7.37 -1.56
C VAL A 141 -7.94 -5.89 -1.16
N GLU A 142 -6.82 -5.31 -0.73
CA GLU A 142 -6.72 -3.86 -0.46
C GLU A 142 -6.77 -3.00 -1.74
N GLY A 143 -6.74 -3.62 -2.93
CA GLY A 143 -6.80 -2.93 -4.22
C GLY A 143 -5.50 -2.20 -4.55
N VAL A 144 -4.38 -2.65 -3.99
CA VAL A 144 -3.08 -1.97 -4.15
C VAL A 144 -2.21 -2.56 -5.27
N LEU A 145 -2.55 -3.73 -5.80
CA LEU A 145 -1.80 -4.36 -6.88
C LEU A 145 -2.31 -3.92 -8.27
N PRO A 146 -1.42 -3.78 -9.27
CA PRO A 146 -1.81 -3.56 -10.66
C PRO A 146 -2.72 -4.69 -11.19
N ASP A 147 -3.69 -4.38 -12.04
CA ASP A 147 -4.73 -5.32 -12.50
C ASP A 147 -4.21 -6.69 -12.96
N GLN A 148 -3.12 -6.71 -13.76
CA GLN A 148 -2.54 -7.97 -14.22
C GLN A 148 -1.93 -8.77 -13.06
N PHE A 149 -1.20 -8.10 -12.17
CA PHE A 149 -0.60 -8.75 -11.01
C PHE A 149 -1.66 -9.24 -10.03
N ALA A 150 -2.70 -8.44 -9.79
CA ALA A 150 -3.87 -8.78 -9.00
C ALA A 150 -4.54 -10.08 -9.48
N HIS A 151 -4.72 -10.22 -10.80
CA HIS A 151 -5.30 -11.45 -11.38
C HIS A 151 -4.42 -12.67 -11.14
N GLU A 152 -3.11 -12.56 -11.38
CA GLU A 152 -2.16 -13.65 -11.16
C GLU A 152 -2.11 -14.06 -9.67
N VAL A 153 -2.12 -13.09 -8.75
CA VAL A 153 -2.16 -13.35 -7.29
C VAL A 153 -3.45 -14.04 -6.86
N SER A 154 -4.60 -13.65 -7.40
CA SER A 154 -5.87 -14.36 -7.13
C SER A 154 -5.79 -15.83 -7.56
N MET A 155 -5.25 -16.09 -8.75
CA MET A 155 -5.07 -17.45 -9.24
C MET A 155 -4.10 -18.24 -8.35
N LEU A 156 -3.01 -17.62 -7.91
CA LEU A 156 -1.97 -18.26 -7.10
C LEU A 156 -2.51 -18.76 -5.75
N ASP A 157 -3.33 -17.97 -5.06
CA ASP A 157 -3.97 -18.35 -3.79
C ASP A 157 -4.90 -19.56 -3.98
N ASP A 158 -5.76 -19.52 -4.99
CA ASP A 158 -6.66 -20.64 -5.33
C ASP A 158 -5.88 -21.92 -5.69
N LEU A 159 -4.84 -21.80 -6.51
CA LEU A 159 -4.01 -22.93 -6.95
C LEU A 159 -3.21 -23.54 -5.81
N LEU A 160 -2.73 -22.72 -4.87
CA LEU A 160 -2.02 -23.19 -3.69
C LEU A 160 -2.93 -24.06 -2.80
N ASP A 161 -4.17 -23.62 -2.57
CA ASP A 161 -5.14 -24.38 -1.79
C ASP A 161 -5.47 -25.73 -2.46
N LEU A 162 -5.62 -25.75 -3.79
CA LEU A 162 -5.84 -26.98 -4.55
C LEU A 162 -4.62 -27.93 -4.53
N ALA A 163 -3.41 -27.38 -4.57
CA ALA A 163 -2.17 -28.15 -4.48
C ALA A 163 -2.01 -28.80 -3.10
N PHE A 164 -2.30 -28.08 -2.01
CA PHE A 164 -2.30 -28.64 -0.65
C PHE A 164 -3.32 -29.76 -0.46
N GLN A 165 -4.46 -29.68 -1.16
CA GLN A 165 -5.48 -30.73 -1.16
C GLN A 165 -5.13 -31.93 -2.05
N GLY A 166 -4.06 -31.84 -2.85
CA GLY A 166 -3.68 -32.86 -3.82
C GLY A 166 -4.64 -32.96 -5.01
N SER A 167 -5.41 -31.90 -5.29
CA SER A 167 -6.43 -31.88 -6.35
C SER A 167 -5.92 -31.30 -7.67
N TYR A 168 -4.91 -30.43 -7.64
CA TYR A 168 -4.32 -29.81 -8.84
C TYR A 168 -2.84 -29.47 -8.60
N GLY A 169 -1.96 -29.88 -9.52
CA GLY A 169 -0.52 -29.59 -9.45
C GLY A 169 0.16 -30.15 -8.20
N THR A 170 1.36 -29.67 -7.92
CA THR A 170 2.11 -29.92 -6.68
C THR A 170 2.47 -28.60 -6.00
N VAL A 171 2.75 -28.64 -4.70
CA VAL A 171 3.20 -27.44 -3.96
C VAL A 171 4.51 -26.89 -4.54
N ASP A 172 5.40 -27.75 -5.05
CA ASP A 172 6.65 -27.35 -5.69
C ASP A 172 6.42 -26.61 -7.02
N ASP A 173 5.38 -27.00 -7.78
CA ASP A 173 4.99 -26.28 -9.00
C ASP A 173 4.50 -24.86 -8.64
N ILE A 174 3.65 -24.73 -7.61
CA ILE A 174 3.15 -23.43 -7.14
C ILE A 174 4.27 -22.58 -6.55
N HIS A 175 5.23 -23.19 -5.86
CA HIS A 175 6.42 -22.50 -5.39
C HIS A 175 7.19 -21.89 -6.56
N SER A 176 7.46 -22.69 -7.60
CA SER A 176 8.18 -22.23 -8.79
C SER A 176 7.45 -21.10 -9.50
N GLU A 177 6.12 -21.22 -9.66
CA GLU A 177 5.28 -20.16 -10.24
C GLU A 177 5.28 -18.88 -9.39
N THR A 178 5.24 -19.01 -8.06
CA THR A 178 5.32 -17.87 -7.14
C THR A 178 6.65 -17.14 -7.30
N VAL A 179 7.77 -17.89 -7.39
CA VAL A 179 9.10 -17.31 -7.64
C VAL A 179 9.14 -16.57 -8.97
N ASP A 180 8.66 -17.19 -10.06
CA ASP A 180 8.64 -16.59 -11.39
C ASP A 180 7.82 -15.28 -11.43
N ILE A 181 6.68 -15.25 -10.73
CA ILE A 181 5.85 -14.05 -10.59
C ILE A 181 6.62 -12.97 -9.82
N LEU A 182 7.19 -13.30 -8.66
CA LEU A 182 7.93 -12.35 -7.83
C LEU A 182 9.15 -11.78 -8.56
N GLU A 183 9.88 -12.59 -9.33
CA GLU A 183 10.98 -12.12 -10.16
C GLU A 183 10.49 -11.16 -11.26
N ARG A 184 9.41 -11.52 -11.96
CA ARG A 184 8.85 -10.69 -13.05
C ARG A 184 8.44 -9.31 -12.59
N TYR A 185 7.77 -9.21 -11.43
CA TYR A 185 7.32 -7.94 -10.88
C TYR A 185 8.38 -7.24 -10.02
N GLY A 186 9.41 -7.95 -9.55
CA GLY A 186 10.54 -7.41 -8.82
C GLY A 186 11.71 -6.91 -9.69
N ALA A 187 11.74 -7.24 -10.98
CA ALA A 187 12.87 -6.96 -11.87
C ALA A 187 12.71 -5.75 -12.82
N VAL A 188 11.67 -4.91 -12.66
CA VAL A 188 11.46 -3.78 -13.59
C VAL A 188 12.17 -2.51 -13.09
N LEU A 189 13.48 -2.39 -13.33
CA LEU A 189 14.16 -1.14 -13.79
C LEU A 189 15.56 -1.49 -14.38
N PRO A 190 16.04 -0.77 -15.42
CA PRO A 190 17.27 -1.06 -16.15
C PRO A 190 18.52 -0.83 -15.29
N GLU A 191 19.35 -1.86 -15.18
CA GLU A 191 20.80 -1.98 -14.83
C GLU A 191 21.56 -0.93 -13.97
N HIS A 192 20.95 0.09 -13.37
CA HIS A 192 21.70 1.22 -12.78
C HIS A 192 21.25 1.68 -11.38
N THR A 193 20.87 0.76 -10.50
CA THR A 193 20.67 1.11 -9.08
C THR A 193 21.37 0.09 -8.18
N GLU A 194 22.61 0.38 -7.80
CA GLU A 194 23.28 -0.27 -6.68
C GLU A 194 22.54 0.11 -5.39
N LEU A 195 21.92 -0.88 -4.73
CA LEU A 195 21.31 -0.70 -3.42
C LEU A 195 22.41 -0.66 -2.34
N ILE A 196 22.38 0.40 -1.53
CA ILE A 196 23.26 0.67 -0.37
C ILE A 196 22.82 -0.15 0.84
#